data_AF-N6Y697-F1
#
_entry.id   AF-N6Y697-F1
#
_cell.length_a   1.000
_cell.length_b   1.000
_cell.length_c   1.000
_cell.angle_alpha   90.00
_cell.angle_beta   90.00
_cell.angle_gamma   90.00
#
_symmetry.space_group_name_H-M   'P 1'
#
loop_
_entity.id
_entity.type
_entity.pdbx_description
1 polymer ?
#
loop_
_entity_poly.entity_id
_entity_poly.type
_entity_poly.pdbx_seq_one_letter_code
_entity_poly.pdbx_strand_id
1 'polypeptide(L)' 'MPNLNIVICPGCGSEISVDNHGCPECGYENNEDGRLLTLAEMLERPSYPDPGAMRLNDVCPAFIKAVVAATQAD' A
#
# COMPACT_ATOMS: atom_id res chain seq x y z
N MET A 1 6.51 -1.13 18.22
CA MET A 1 6.65 -1.33 16.76
C MET A 1 5.25 -1.43 16.20
N PRO A 2 4.86 -0.60 15.21
CA PRO A 2 3.52 -0.68 14.62
C PRO A 2 3.33 -2.01 13.90
N ASN A 3 2.12 -2.58 13.98
CA ASN A 3 1.74 -3.73 13.17
C ASN A 3 1.48 -3.25 11.73
N LEU A 4 2.34 -3.68 10.80
CA LEU A 4 2.26 -3.31 9.38
C LEU A 4 1.68 -4.43 8.51
N ASN A 5 1.27 -5.55 9.11
CA ASN A 5 0.55 -6.62 8.44
C ASN A 5 -0.96 -6.31 8.39
N ILE A 6 -1.29 -5.14 7.87
CA ILE A 6 -2.65 -4.64 7.68
C ILE A 6 -2.79 -4.12 6.25
N VAL A 7 -3.97 -4.26 5.66
CA VAL A 7 -4.28 -3.73 4.33
C VAL A 7 -5.26 -2.58 4.48
N ILE A 8 -4.82 -1.37 4.12
CA ILE A 8 -5.68 -0.19 4.03
C ILE A 8 -5.88 0.13 2.55
N CYS A 9 -7.13 0.20 2.11
CA CYS A 9 -7.44 0.57 0.75
C CYS A 9 -7.01 2.03 0.48
N PRO A 10 -6.10 2.28 -0.45
CA PRO A 10 -5.67 3.64 -0.78
C PRO A 10 -6.76 4.45 -1.50
N GLY A 11 -7.77 3.79 -2.07
CA GLY A 11 -8.88 4.45 -2.76
C GLY A 11 -9.96 5.01 -1.83
N CYS A 12 -10.30 4.29 -0.76
CA CYS A 12 -11.40 4.67 0.15
C CYS A 12 -11.06 4.70 1.65
N GLY A 13 -9.86 4.24 2.04
CA GLY A 13 -9.40 4.23 3.43
C GLY A 13 -9.90 3.05 4.26
N SER A 14 -10.73 2.16 3.73
CA SER A 14 -11.21 0.98 4.47
C SER A 14 -10.07 0.00 4.78
N GLU A 15 -10.05 -0.51 6.01
CA GLU A 15 -9.23 -1.68 6.37
C GLU A 15 -9.92 -2.95 5.84
N ILE A 16 -9.15 -3.80 5.16
CA ILE A 16 -9.67 -5.05 4.56
C ILE A 16 -8.77 -6.25 4.89
N SER A 17 -9.24 -7.45 4.52
CA SER A 17 -8.49 -8.69 4.70
C SER A 17 -7.13 -8.67 3.98
N VAL A 18 -6.11 -9.28 4.59
CA VAL A 18 -4.82 -9.54 3.95
C VAL A 18 -4.97 -10.48 2.76
N ASP A 19 -5.87 -11.47 2.88
CA ASP A 19 -6.32 -12.31 1.78
C ASP A 19 -7.49 -11.60 1.08
N ASN A 20 -7.17 -10.84 0.03
CA ASN A 20 -8.15 -10.07 -0.74
C ASN A 20 -7.88 -10.17 -2.25
N HIS A 21 -8.91 -9.86 -3.03
CA HIS A 21 -8.88 -9.76 -4.49
C HIS A 21 -9.31 -8.36 -4.92
N GLY A 22 -8.83 -7.33 -4.19
CA GLY A 22 -9.25 -5.95 -4.37
C GLY A 22 -10.20 -5.49 -3.29
N CYS A 23 -10.47 -4.18 -3.25
CA CYS A 23 -11.33 -3.57 -2.25
C CYS A 23 -12.81 -3.85 -2.56
N PRO A 24 -13.55 -4.55 -1.69
CA PRO A 24 -14.97 -4.82 -1.92
C PRO A 24 -15.85 -3.56 -1.78
N GLU A 25 -15.33 -2.51 -1.15
CA GLU A 25 -16.08 -1.28 -0.87
C GLU A 25 -16.09 -0.32 -2.06
N CYS A 26 -14.94 -0.14 -2.73
CA CYS A 26 -14.80 0.84 -3.81
C CYS A 26 -14.29 0.26 -5.14
N GLY A 27 -13.97 -1.04 -5.18
CA GLY A 27 -13.45 -1.70 -6.39
C GLY A 27 -11.99 -1.38 -6.72
N TYR A 28 -11.26 -0.69 -5.83
CA TYR A 28 -9.84 -0.43 -6.03
C TYR A 28 -9.01 -1.72 -5.93
N GLU A 29 -8.11 -1.93 -6.89
CA GLU A 29 -7.20 -3.08 -6.95
C GLU A 29 -5.81 -2.65 -7.40
N ASN A 30 -4.79 -3.51 -7.25
CA ASN A 30 -3.52 -3.25 -7.92
C ASN A 30 -3.57 -3.67 -9.39
N ASN A 31 -2.70 -3.09 -10.23
CA ASN A 31 -2.59 -3.48 -11.65
C ASN A 31 -1.61 -4.64 -11.90
N GLU A 32 -1.29 -5.45 -10.89
CA GLU A 32 -0.44 -6.65 -11.03
C GLU A 32 -1.29 -7.94 -11.01
N ASP A 33 -1.93 -8.21 -9.88
CA ASP A 33 -2.67 -9.44 -9.58
C ASP A 33 -4.09 -9.18 -9.03
N GLY A 34 -4.52 -7.91 -8.99
CA GLY A 34 -5.83 -7.51 -8.51
C GLY A 34 -5.94 -7.41 -6.98
N ARG A 35 -4.87 -7.70 -6.22
CA ARG A 35 -4.89 -7.64 -4.75
C ARG A 35 -4.47 -6.28 -4.20
N LEU A 36 -4.84 -5.96 -2.97
CA LEU A 36 -4.24 -4.88 -2.19
C LEU A 36 -3.17 -5.37 -1.23
N LEU A 37 -2.04 -4.68 -1.26
CA LEU A 37 -0.85 -4.99 -0.48
C LEU A 37 -1.02 -4.54 0.97
N THR A 38 -0.38 -5.26 1.89
CA THR A 38 -0.18 -4.79 3.26
C THR A 38 0.75 -3.59 3.30
N LEU A 39 0.72 -2.82 4.38
CA LEU A 39 1.69 -1.73 4.56
C LEU A 39 3.13 -2.26 4.54
N ALA A 40 3.40 -3.42 5.14
CA ALA A 40 4.71 -4.06 5.08
C ALA A 40 5.17 -4.34 3.63
N GLU A 41 4.31 -4.98 2.83
CA GLU A 41 4.60 -5.25 1.42
C GLU A 41 4.79 -3.95 0.61
N MET A 42 3.96 -2.92 0.84
CA MET A 42 4.10 -1.63 0.16
C MET A 42 5.45 -0.96 0.46
N LEU A 43 5.96 -1.04 1.69
CA LEU A 43 7.25 -0.43 2.07
C LEU A 43 8.45 -1.05 1.36
N GLU A 44 8.31 -2.28 0.87
CA GLU A 44 9.33 -3.01 0.11
C GLU A 44 9.27 -2.71 -1.40
N ARG A 45 8.21 -2.03 -1.88
CA ARG A 45 8.05 -1.74 -3.31
C ARG A 45 8.94 -0.57 -3.78
N PRO A 46 9.46 -0.64 -5.01
CA PRO A 46 10.09 0.51 -5.65
C PRO A 46 9.09 1.65 -5.86
N SER A 47 9.59 2.88 -5.93
CA SER A 47 8.79 4.09 -6.13
C SER A 47 9.47 4.95 -7.20
N TYR A 48 8.70 5.80 -7.89
CA TYR A 48 9.26 6.75 -8.86
C TYR A 48 10.47 7.51 -8.27
N PRO A 49 11.56 7.73 -9.03
CA PRO A 49 11.72 7.49 -10.47
C PRO A 49 12.21 6.09 -10.86
N ASP A 50 12.17 5.10 -9.96
CA ASP A 50 12.58 3.74 -10.29
C ASP A 50 11.77 3.18 -11.47
N PRO A 51 12.41 2.70 -12.56
CA PRO A 51 11.70 2.13 -13.71
C PRO A 51 10.82 0.91 -13.37
N GLY A 52 11.08 0.23 -12.26
CA GLY A 52 10.28 -0.87 -11.73
C GLY A 52 9.14 -0.43 -10.80
N ALA A 53 8.93 0.88 -10.58
CA ALA A 53 7.83 1.37 -9.77
C ALA A 53 6.47 0.93 -10.35
N MET A 54 5.74 0.19 -9.54
CA MET A 54 4.49 -0.47 -9.89
C MET A 54 3.37 0.55 -10.13
N ARG A 55 2.45 0.25 -11.05
CA ARG A 55 1.18 0.98 -11.20
C ARG A 55 0.19 0.55 -10.13
N LEU A 56 0.44 0.88 -8.86
CA LEU A 56 -0.53 0.73 -7.77
C LEU A 56 -1.56 1.87 -7.84
N ASN A 57 -2.28 2.05 -8.97
CA ASN A 57 -3.08 3.25 -9.30
C ASN A 57 -2.60 4.53 -8.58
N ASP A 58 -1.38 4.97 -8.90
CA ASP A 58 -0.76 6.20 -8.39
C ASP A 58 -0.45 6.25 -6.88
N VAL A 59 -0.48 5.13 -6.15
CA VAL A 59 0.08 5.06 -4.79
C VAL A 59 1.60 5.22 -4.87
N CYS A 60 2.13 6.06 -3.98
CA CYS A 60 3.56 6.33 -3.84
C CYS A 60 4.13 5.60 -2.62
N PRO A 61 4.79 4.43 -2.78
CA PRO A 61 5.41 3.70 -1.67
C PRO A 61 6.42 4.54 -0.86
N ALA A 62 7.15 5.45 -1.53
CA ALA A 62 8.10 6.33 -0.86
C ALA A 62 7.41 7.30 0.11
N PHE A 63 6.20 7.79 -0.23
CA PHE A 63 5.42 8.63 0.67
C PHE A 63 5.00 7.85 1.92
N ILE A 64 4.47 6.64 1.74
CA ILE A 64 4.09 5.77 2.87
C ILE A 64 5.29 5.49 3.77
N LYS A 65 6.46 5.20 3.19
CA LYS A 65 7.71 5.01 3.94
C LYS A 65 8.10 6.24 4.75
N ALA A 66 7.98 7.44 4.17
CA ALA A 66 8.26 8.69 4.88
C ALA A 66 7.29 8.92 6.05
N VAL A 67 5.99 8.66 5.86
CA VAL A 67 4.97 8.77 6.93
C VAL A 67 5.28 7.81 8.07
N VAL A 68 5.55 6.54 7.78
CA VAL A 68 5.91 5.54 8.81
C VAL A 68 7.16 5.97 9.57
N ALA A 69 8.20 6.42 8.88
CA ALA A 69 9.42 6.94 9.51
C ALA A 69 9.13 8.14 10.42
N ALA A 70 8.29 9.09 9.97
CA ALA A 70 7.91 10.25 10.76
C ALA A 70 7.13 9.89 12.03
N THR A 71 6.28 8.86 12.00
CA THR A 71 5.56 8.37 13.20
C THR A 71 6.46 7.69 14.23
N GLN A 72 7.70 7.38 13.85
CA GLN A 72 8.70 6.73 14.69
C GLN A 72 9.82 7.67 15.11
N ALA A 73 9.84 8.90 14.58
CA ALA A 73 10.74 9.95 15.01
C ALA A 73 10.13 10.62 16.24
N ASP A 74 10.83 10.56 17.37
CA ASP A 74 10.47 11.25 18.62
C ASP A 74 10.50 12.78 18.48
#